data_AF-A0A8B6DEY7-F1
#
_entry.id   AF-A0A8B6DEY7-F1
#
_cell.length_a   1.000
_cell.length_b   1.000
_cell.length_c   1.000
_cell.angle_alpha   90.00
_cell.angle_beta   90.00
_cell.angle_gamma   90.00
#
_symmetry.space_group_name_H-M   'P 1'
#
loop_
_entity.id
_entity.type
_entity.pdbx_description
1 polymer ?
#
loop_
_entity_poly.entity_id
_entity_poly.type
_entity_poly.pdbx_seq_one_letter_code
_entity_poly.pdbx_strand_id
1 'polypeptide(L)'
;MIELIAIAWVYGHTRFLEDLYMMLGFKVNYYWVAMWKFVAPVIIVLILIASGIQFSPSGYGDFVFPTWVQGVGWGLVSIPIVLLLGTMLIQLIRYGGFRNASRPQKDWGPALPENRTGRYADYLEVVYESKKEDIQKNGVIEMDKNEPNIVEQMKKRRESAQYNKGYEMDEKPVAEQNGHTVQSEDDKL
;
A
#
# COMPACT_ATOMS: atom_id res chain seq x y z
N MET A 1 3.31 -15.28 5.05
CA MET A 1 4.79 -15.45 4.96
C MET A 1 5.36 -14.81 3.69
N ILE A 2 4.86 -15.17 2.51
CA ILE A 2 5.38 -14.63 1.23
C ILE A 2 5.29 -13.10 1.18
N GLU A 3 4.20 -12.51 1.66
CA GLU A 3 4.02 -11.04 1.69
C GLU A 3 5.11 -10.33 2.51
N LEU A 4 5.43 -10.82 3.71
CA LEU A 4 6.48 -10.25 4.55
C LEU A 4 7.86 -10.38 3.91
N ILE A 5 8.13 -11.52 3.27
CA ILE A 5 9.39 -11.75 2.54
C ILE A 5 9.47 -10.85 1.32
N ALA A 6 8.36 -10.69 0.58
CA ALA A 6 8.27 -9.82 -0.57
C ALA A 6 8.55 -8.36 -0.18
N ILE A 7 7.95 -7.86 0.89
CA ILE A 7 8.22 -6.50 1.38
C ILE A 7 9.68 -6.38 1.85
N ALA A 8 10.17 -7.33 2.64
CA ALA A 8 11.50 -7.24 3.23
C ALA A 8 12.66 -7.39 2.23
N TRP A 9 12.47 -8.18 1.17
CA TRP A 9 13.52 -8.53 0.20
C TRP A 9 13.29 -8.02 -1.22
N VAL A 10 12.04 -8.01 -1.72
CA VAL A 10 11.74 -7.53 -3.09
C VAL A 10 11.57 -6.02 -3.13
N TYR A 11 10.85 -5.44 -2.16
CA TYR A 11 10.69 -3.98 -2.06
C TYR A 11 11.93 -3.30 -1.44
N GLY A 12 12.60 -3.98 -0.51
CA GLY A 12 13.84 -3.53 0.12
C GLY A 12 13.61 -2.74 1.40
N HIS A 13 14.42 -3.03 2.42
CA HIS A 13 14.23 -2.48 3.77
C HIS A 13 14.45 -0.97 3.87
N THR A 14 15.26 -0.37 2.99
CA THR A 14 15.52 1.08 2.99
C THR A 14 14.29 1.86 2.55
N ARG A 15 13.62 1.40 1.51
CA ARG A 15 12.39 2.00 0.98
C ARG A 15 11.24 1.86 1.97
N PHE A 16 11.13 0.71 2.62
CA PHE A 16 10.16 0.49 3.68
C PHE A 16 10.39 1.41 4.91
N LEU A 17 11.65 1.65 5.28
CA LEU A 17 12.00 2.56 6.38
C LEU A 17 11.68 4.03 6.06
N GLU A 18 11.90 4.46 4.81
CA GLU A 18 11.49 5.79 4.34
C GLU A 18 9.97 5.96 4.41
N ASP A 19 9.22 4.94 4.00
CA ASP A 19 7.76 4.97 4.05
C ASP A 19 7.24 5.00 5.51
N LEU A 20 7.86 4.23 6.42
CA LEU A 20 7.54 4.29 7.85
C LEU A 20 7.87 5.64 8.48
N TYR A 21 8.98 6.25 8.09
CA TYR A 21 9.37 7.58 8.58
C TYR A 21 8.35 8.64 8.16
N MET A 22 7.86 8.58 6.92
CA MET A 22 6.83 9.49 6.41
C MET A 22 5.51 9.34 7.16
N MET A 23 5.12 8.12 7.55
CA MET A 23 3.85 7.87 8.25
C MET A 23 3.91 8.23 9.74
N LEU A 24 5.04 7.93 10.40
CA LEU A 24 5.17 8.04 11.86
C LEU A 24 5.82 9.36 12.29
N GLY A 25 6.51 10.07 11.39
CA GLY A 25 7.23 11.31 11.70
C GLY A 25 8.55 11.10 12.46
N PHE A 26 8.92 9.86 12.78
CA PHE A 26 10.18 9.51 13.44
C PHE A 26 10.85 8.29 12.80
N LYS A 27 12.18 8.22 12.91
CA LYS A 27 12.97 7.13 12.32
C LYS A 27 12.94 5.89 13.22
N VAL A 28 12.30 4.83 12.74
CA VAL A 28 12.27 3.54 13.44
C VAL A 28 13.69 2.98 13.56
N ASN A 29 14.05 2.51 14.75
CA ASN A 29 15.36 1.95 15.03
C ASN A 29 15.58 0.64 14.24
N TYR A 30 16.80 0.44 13.72
CA TYR A 30 17.17 -0.72 12.89
C TYR A 30 16.93 -2.08 13.58
N TYR A 31 16.97 -2.13 14.91
CA TYR A 31 16.66 -3.34 15.68
C TYR A 31 15.26 -3.88 15.40
N TRP A 32 14.26 -3.00 15.30
CA TRP A 32 12.87 -3.39 15.02
C TRP A 32 12.71 -3.96 13.61
N VAL A 33 13.42 -3.38 12.65
CA VAL A 33 13.41 -3.87 11.26
C VAL A 33 14.07 -5.23 11.15
N ALA A 34 15.20 -5.42 11.82
CA ALA A 34 15.87 -6.72 11.87
C ALA A 34 14.96 -7.78 12.52
N MET A 35 14.21 -7.41 13.56
CA MET A 35 13.24 -8.29 14.20
C MET A 35 12.16 -8.75 13.21
N TRP A 36 11.56 -7.84 12.44
CA TRP A 36 10.54 -8.23 11.47
C TRP A 36 11.10 -9.00 10.27
N LYS A 37 12.35 -8.73 9.89
CA LYS A 37 13.00 -9.42 8.76
C LYS A 37 13.44 -10.84 9.09
N PHE A 38 13.88 -11.08 10.32
CA PHE A 38 14.49 -12.37 10.70
C PHE A 38 13.66 -13.11 11.74
N VAL A 39 13.25 -12.45 12.82
CA VAL A 39 12.55 -13.10 13.93
C VAL A 39 11.14 -13.51 13.53
N ALA A 40 10.37 -12.63 12.87
CA ALA A 40 9.02 -12.96 12.42
C ALA A 40 8.95 -14.18 11.47
N PRO A 41 9.74 -14.26 10.38
CA PRO A 41 9.70 -15.45 9.52
C PRO A 41 10.21 -16.71 10.23
N VAL A 42 11.21 -16.60 11.11
CA VAL A 42 11.71 -17.76 11.88
C VAL A 42 10.64 -18.31 12.81
N ILE A 43 9.93 -17.44 13.53
CA ILE A 43 8.81 -17.87 14.40
C ILE A 43 7.70 -18.53 13.59
N ILE A 44 7.33 -17.95 12.44
CA ILE A 44 6.29 -18.53 11.57
C ILE A 44 6.71 -19.90 11.04
N VAL A 45 7.96 -20.08 10.63
CA VAL A 45 8.49 -21.38 10.18
C VAL A 45 8.50 -22.39 11.33
N LEU A 46 8.91 -21.97 12.53
CA LEU A 46 8.90 -22.83 13.71
C LEU A 46 7.49 -23.30 14.07
N ILE A 47 6.51 -22.40 14.02
CA ILE A 47 5.09 -22.74 14.25
C ILE A 47 4.58 -23.70 13.16
N LEU A 48 4.95 -23.49 11.90
CA LEU A 48 4.58 -24.40 10.81
C LEU A 48 5.16 -25.80 11.01
N ILE A 49 6.43 -25.92 11.41
CA ILE A 49 7.06 -27.21 11.68
C ILE A 49 6.40 -27.89 12.87
N ALA A 50 6.16 -27.15 13.97
CA ALA A 50 5.49 -27.67 15.14
C ALA A 50 4.06 -28.15 14.82
N SER A 51 3.33 -27.40 14.01
CA SER A 51 1.99 -27.75 13.51
C SER A 51 2.03 -29.02 12.64
N GLY A 52 3.04 -29.16 11.78
CA GLY A 52 3.22 -30.36 10.95
C GLY A 52 3.55 -31.61 11.77
N ILE A 53 4.38 -31.48 12.82
CA ILE A 53 4.73 -32.61 13.72
C ILE A 53 3.53 -33.01 14.59
N GLN A 54 2.75 -32.03 15.06
CA GLN A 54 1.52 -32.27 15.83
C GLN A 54 0.29 -32.54 14.96
N PHE A 55 0.46 -32.77 13.65
CA PHE A 55 -0.64 -33.07 12.76
C PHE A 55 -1.20 -34.47 13.05
N SER A 56 -1.99 -34.58 14.10
CA SER A 56 -2.85 -35.73 14.34
C SER A 56 -4.05 -35.64 13.39
N PRO A 57 -4.53 -36.75 12.80
CA PRO A 57 -5.83 -36.75 12.16
C PRO A 57 -6.82 -36.19 13.17
N SER A 58 -7.44 -35.05 12.85
CA SER A 58 -8.44 -34.44 13.71
C SER A 58 -9.48 -35.52 13.99
N GLY A 59 -9.70 -35.81 15.26
CA GLY A 59 -10.67 -36.78 15.74
C GLY A 59 -11.16 -36.29 17.08
N TYR A 60 -12.47 -36.32 17.28
CA TYR A 60 -13.08 -35.89 18.55
C TYR A 60 -13.31 -37.14 19.39
N GLY A 61 -12.50 -37.35 20.42
CA GLY A 61 -12.51 -38.60 21.20
C GLY A 61 -12.13 -39.81 20.33
N ASP A 62 -12.96 -40.85 20.30
CA ASP A 62 -12.76 -42.06 19.49
C ASP A 62 -13.24 -41.92 18.02
N PHE A 63 -13.75 -40.75 17.63
CA PHE A 63 -14.27 -40.52 16.28
C PHE A 63 -13.18 -40.06 15.32
N VAL A 64 -12.81 -40.92 14.36
CA VAL A 64 -11.87 -40.59 13.29
C VAL A 64 -12.63 -39.97 12.11
N PHE A 65 -12.27 -38.76 11.70
CA PHE A 65 -12.90 -38.15 10.52
C PHE A 65 -12.60 -38.97 9.24
N PRO A 66 -13.60 -39.17 8.38
CA PRO A 66 -13.41 -39.88 7.12
C PRO A 66 -12.55 -39.06 6.14
N THR A 67 -11.78 -39.73 5.30
CA THR A 67 -10.76 -39.14 4.41
C THR A 67 -11.29 -38.05 3.47
N TRP A 68 -12.58 -38.11 3.10
CA TRP A 68 -13.19 -37.07 2.26
C TRP A 68 -13.25 -35.70 2.95
N VAL A 69 -13.44 -35.65 4.28
CA VAL A 69 -13.44 -34.40 5.07
C VAL A 69 -12.04 -33.78 5.04
N GLN A 70 -11.03 -34.62 5.17
CA GLN A 70 -9.63 -34.19 5.09
C GLN A 70 -9.31 -33.62 3.69
N GLY A 71 -9.85 -34.25 2.63
CA GLY A 71 -9.76 -33.74 1.26
C GLY A 71 -10.40 -32.35 1.08
N VAL A 72 -11.57 -32.12 1.68
CA VAL A 72 -12.22 -30.80 1.68
C VAL A 72 -11.38 -29.76 2.43
N GLY A 73 -10.79 -30.13 3.58
CA GLY A 73 -9.91 -29.25 4.35
C GLY A 73 -8.67 -28.81 3.55
N TRP A 74 -7.99 -29.74 2.89
CA TRP A 74 -6.87 -29.41 2.01
C TRP A 74 -7.29 -28.60 0.78
N GLY A 75 -8.48 -28.89 0.25
CA GLY A 75 -9.11 -28.07 -0.80
C GLY A 75 -9.22 -26.61 -0.40
N LEU A 76 -9.79 -26.34 0.78
CA LEU A 76 -9.95 -24.99 1.32
C LEU A 76 -8.61 -24.26 1.50
N VAL A 77 -7.57 -24.97 1.97
CA VAL A 77 -6.21 -24.42 2.11
C VAL A 77 -5.58 -24.12 0.74
N SER A 78 -5.83 -24.96 -0.26
CA SER A 78 -5.22 -24.84 -1.59
C SER A 78 -5.82 -23.73 -2.46
N ILE A 79 -7.12 -23.44 -2.34
CA ILE A 79 -7.83 -22.43 -3.15
C ILE A 79 -7.14 -21.06 -3.15
N PRO A 80 -6.87 -20.42 -1.98
CA PRO A 80 -6.21 -19.12 -1.96
C PRO A 80 -4.80 -19.17 -2.53
N ILE A 81 -4.07 -20.28 -2.33
CA ILE A 81 -2.71 -20.47 -2.86
C ILE A 81 -2.76 -20.48 -4.40
N VAL A 82 -3.70 -21.21 -5.00
CA VAL A 82 -3.87 -21.28 -6.46
C VAL A 82 -4.29 -19.92 -7.03
N LEU A 83 -5.18 -19.18 -6.36
CA LEU A 83 -5.58 -17.84 -6.81
C LEU A 83 -4.42 -16.85 -6.80
N LEU A 84 -3.57 -16.88 -5.78
CA LEU A 84 -2.38 -16.04 -5.69
C LEU A 84 -1.35 -16.38 -6.79
N LEU A 85 -1.09 -17.67 -7.01
CA LEU A 85 -0.18 -18.12 -8.07
C LEU A 85 -0.75 -17.83 -9.47
N GLY A 86 -2.07 -18.00 -9.64
CA GLY A 86 -2.76 -17.74 -10.90
C GLY A 86 -2.73 -16.26 -11.27
N THR A 87 -3.05 -15.36 -10.33
CA THR A 87 -2.95 -13.91 -10.55
C THR A 87 -1.51 -13.46 -10.79
N MET A 88 -0.53 -14.02 -10.09
CA MET A 88 0.89 -13.78 -10.35
C MET A 88 1.29 -14.20 -11.78
N LEU A 89 0.86 -15.37 -12.25
CA LEU A 89 1.16 -15.85 -13.60
C LEU A 89 0.51 -14.97 -14.67
N ILE A 90 -0.76 -14.57 -14.46
CA ILE A 90 -1.47 -13.65 -15.37
C ILE A 90 -0.71 -12.32 -15.46
N GLN A 91 -0.28 -11.76 -14.34
CA GLN A 91 0.50 -10.52 -14.32
C GLN A 91 1.86 -10.70 -15.01
N LEU A 92 2.54 -11.83 -14.80
CA LEU A 92 3.82 -12.12 -15.43
C LEU A 92 3.73 -12.13 -16.97
N ILE A 93 2.67 -12.75 -17.50
CA ILE A 93 2.37 -12.81 -18.93
C ILE A 93 1.97 -11.42 -19.45
N ARG A 94 1.08 -10.69 -18.76
CA ARG A 94 0.61 -9.37 -19.18
C ARG A 94 1.70 -8.29 -19.22
N TYR A 95 2.63 -8.31 -18.26
CA TYR A 95 3.67 -7.28 -18.12
C TYR A 95 5.04 -7.71 -18.72
N GLY A 96 5.11 -8.90 -19.32
CA GLY A 96 6.29 -9.35 -20.06
C GLY A 96 7.52 -9.62 -19.20
N GLY A 97 7.32 -9.99 -17.93
CA GLY A 97 8.42 -10.38 -17.03
C GLY A 97 8.31 -9.84 -15.60
N PHE A 98 8.98 -10.55 -14.68
CA PHE A 98 8.90 -10.31 -13.23
C PHE A 98 9.34 -8.89 -12.88
N ARG A 99 10.37 -8.38 -13.57
CA ARG A 99 10.93 -7.06 -13.32
C ARG A 99 9.97 -5.91 -13.66
N ASN A 100 9.02 -6.11 -14.57
CA ASN A 100 8.01 -5.10 -14.90
C ASN A 100 6.77 -5.25 -14.01
N ALA A 101 6.40 -6.48 -13.66
CA ALA A 101 5.29 -6.76 -12.75
C ALA A 101 5.58 -6.32 -11.30
N SER A 102 6.84 -6.40 -10.85
CA SER A 102 7.24 -5.95 -9.51
C SER A 102 7.57 -4.45 -9.43
N ARG A 103 7.26 -3.65 -10.45
CA ARG A 103 7.42 -2.19 -10.35
C ARG A 103 6.28 -1.59 -9.54
N PRO A 104 6.57 -0.65 -8.62
CA PRO A 104 5.51 0.10 -7.95
C PRO A 104 4.68 0.88 -8.98
N GLN A 105 3.41 1.11 -8.65
CA GLN A 105 2.51 1.91 -9.47
C GLN A 105 3.05 3.35 -9.61
N LYS A 106 2.86 3.97 -10.78
CA LYS A 106 3.43 5.30 -11.09
C LYS A 106 2.80 6.44 -10.28
N ASP A 107 1.58 6.21 -9.80
CA ASP A 107 0.74 7.10 -9.02
C ASP A 107 0.80 6.80 -7.51
N TRP A 108 1.60 5.83 -7.09
CA TRP A 108 1.73 5.45 -5.69
C TRP A 108 2.43 6.54 -4.87
N GLY A 109 1.75 7.01 -3.82
CA GLY A 109 2.28 7.98 -2.86
C GLY A 109 1.20 8.45 -1.89
N PRO A 110 1.54 9.38 -0.98
CA PRO A 110 0.60 9.98 -0.04
C PRO A 110 -0.63 10.59 -0.75
N ALA A 111 -1.81 10.42 -0.14
CA ALA A 111 -3.06 10.94 -0.67
C ALA A 111 -3.06 12.48 -0.76
N LEU A 112 -2.54 13.14 0.29
CA LEU A 112 -2.43 14.60 0.34
C LEU A 112 -1.17 15.08 -0.41
N PRO A 113 -1.29 16.05 -1.33
CA PRO A 113 -0.15 16.64 -2.04
C PRO A 113 0.89 17.23 -1.10
N GLU A 114 0.46 17.80 0.03
CA GLU A 114 1.36 18.37 1.05
C GLU A 114 2.35 17.35 1.62
N ASN A 115 1.93 16.08 1.77
CA ASN A 115 2.78 15.01 2.28
C ASN A 115 3.63 14.34 1.19
N ARG A 116 3.48 14.74 -0.08
CA ARG A 116 4.29 14.25 -1.21
C ARG A 116 5.63 14.97 -1.23
N THR A 117 6.53 14.55 -0.35
CA THR A 117 7.89 15.12 -0.27
C THR A 117 8.97 14.10 -0.67
N GLY A 118 10.13 14.60 -1.09
CA GLY A 118 11.29 13.78 -1.45
C GLY A 118 11.03 12.82 -2.62
N ARG A 119 11.14 11.50 -2.37
CA ARG A 119 10.94 10.43 -3.37
C ARG A 119 9.56 10.47 -4.05
N TYR A 120 8.55 10.99 -3.36
CA TYR A 120 7.17 11.05 -3.81
C TYR A 120 6.76 12.45 -4.27
N ALA A 121 7.69 13.41 -4.28
CA ALA A 121 7.40 14.77 -4.71
C ALA A 121 6.86 14.79 -6.14
N ASP A 122 5.72 15.46 -6.33
CA ASP A 122 5.15 15.61 -7.66
C ASP A 122 6.15 16.44 -8.48
N TYR A 123 6.79 15.80 -9.46
CA TYR A 123 7.81 16.42 -10.31
C TYR A 123 7.29 17.74 -10.91
N LEU A 124 5.99 17.80 -11.23
CA LEU A 124 5.38 18.99 -11.77
C LEU A 124 5.24 20.11 -10.73
N GLU A 125 4.96 19.79 -9.47
CA GLU A 125 4.90 20.79 -8.39
C GLU A 125 6.30 21.31 -8.04
N VAL A 126 7.30 20.42 -7.98
CA VAL A 126 8.70 20.83 -7.72
C VAL A 126 9.22 21.77 -8.80
N VAL A 127 8.98 21.44 -10.07
CA VAL A 127 9.39 22.28 -11.22
C VAL A 127 8.60 23.59 -11.27
N TYR A 128 7.32 23.57 -10.86
CA TYR A 128 6.52 24.80 -10.79
C TYR A 128 7.05 25.76 -9.74
N GLU A 129 7.26 25.30 -8.50
CA GLU A 129 7.74 26.15 -7.41
C GLU A 129 9.18 26.65 -7.69
N SER A 130 10.05 25.82 -8.29
CA SER A 130 11.38 26.28 -8.70
C SER A 130 11.29 27.41 -9.74
N LYS A 131 10.47 27.25 -10.78
CA LYS A 131 10.29 28.29 -11.80
C LYS A 131 9.59 29.54 -11.23
N LYS A 132 8.70 29.39 -10.26
CA LYS A 132 8.03 30.51 -9.58
C LYS A 132 9.00 31.35 -8.75
N GLU A 133 9.94 30.73 -8.06
CA GLU A 133 11.03 31.45 -7.38
C GLU A 133 11.92 32.20 -8.39
N ASP A 134 12.20 31.60 -9.54
CA ASP A 134 12.97 32.24 -10.61
C ASP A 134 12.22 33.43 -11.23
N ILE A 135 10.90 33.32 -11.44
CA ILE A 135 10.04 34.43 -11.87
C ILE A 135 10.08 35.56 -10.84
N GLN A 136 10.08 35.23 -9.56
CA GLN A 136 10.06 36.22 -8.49
C GLN A 136 11.41 36.95 -8.36
N LYS A 137 12.53 36.29 -8.68
CA LYS A 137 13.88 36.87 -8.67
C LYS A 137 14.23 37.60 -9.97
N ASN A 138 13.87 37.04 -11.12
CA ASN A 138 14.36 37.46 -12.43
C ASN A 138 13.26 38.00 -13.35
N GLY A 139 11.99 37.98 -12.93
CA GLY A 139 10.86 38.55 -13.67
C GLY A 139 10.47 37.83 -14.96
N VAL A 140 11.15 36.73 -15.34
CA VAL A 140 10.96 36.06 -16.63
C VAL A 140 11.01 34.53 -16.45
N ILE A 141 10.10 33.82 -17.14
CA ILE A 141 10.19 32.36 -17.30
C ILE A 141 11.13 32.10 -18.48
N GLU A 142 12.36 31.67 -18.22
CA GLU A 142 13.20 31.09 -19.26
C GLU A 142 12.60 29.72 -19.64
N MET A 143 11.90 29.68 -20.77
CA MET A 143 11.32 28.45 -21.30
C MET A 143 12.36 27.71 -22.14
N ASP A 144 12.93 26.66 -21.57
CA ASP A 144 13.67 25.68 -22.36
C ASP A 144 12.72 25.03 -23.39
N LYS A 145 13.00 25.26 -24.68
CA LYS A 145 12.20 24.75 -25.80
C LYS A 145 12.23 23.22 -25.92
N ASN A 146 13.11 22.53 -25.18
CA ASN A 146 13.14 21.07 -25.08
C ASN A 146 12.24 20.49 -23.96
N GLU A 147 11.65 21.35 -23.09
CA GLU A 147 10.68 20.99 -22.03
C GLU A 147 9.17 21.26 -22.33
N PRO A 148 8.68 21.42 -23.58
CA PRO A 148 7.37 22.05 -23.87
C PRO A 148 6.15 21.25 -23.38
N ASN A 149 6.33 20.03 -22.88
CA ASN A 149 5.25 19.19 -22.36
C ASN A 149 4.88 19.49 -20.90
N ILE A 150 5.73 20.15 -20.11
CA ILE A 150 5.53 20.29 -18.65
C ILE A 150 4.42 21.29 -18.32
N VAL A 151 4.39 22.45 -18.97
CA VAL A 151 3.38 23.50 -18.72
C VAL A 151 1.98 23.06 -19.15
N GLU A 152 1.88 22.33 -20.27
CA GLU A 152 0.61 21.78 -20.74
C GLU A 152 0.09 20.69 -19.79
N GLN A 153 0.99 19.84 -19.27
CA GLN A 153 0.66 18.85 -18.24
C GLN A 153 0.20 19.50 -16.93
N MET A 154 0.85 20.58 -16.49
CA MET A 154 0.44 21.35 -15.30
C MET A 154 -0.97 21.92 -15.49
N LYS A 155 -1.29 22.47 -16.67
CA LYS A 155 -2.61 23.03 -16.96
C LYS A 155 -3.70 21.95 -16.95
N LYS A 156 -3.49 20.85 -17.68
CA LYS A 156 -4.41 19.69 -17.69
C LYS A 156 -4.61 19.10 -16.29
N ARG A 157 -3.55 19.02 -15.47
CA ARG A 157 -3.67 18.53 -14.10
C ARG A 157 -4.41 19.49 -13.18
N ARG A 158 -4.18 20.79 -13.26
CA ARG A 158 -4.92 21.79 -12.48
C ARG A 158 -6.42 21.72 -12.77
N GLU A 159 -6.78 21.53 -14.03
CA GLU A 159 -8.17 21.30 -14.46
C GLU A 159 -8.72 20.00 -13.84
N SER A 160 -7.97 18.89 -13.87
CA SER A 160 -8.40 17.63 -13.25
C SER A 160 -8.50 17.68 -11.71
N ALA A 161 -7.59 18.39 -11.04
CA ALA A 161 -7.61 18.55 -9.59
C ALA A 161 -8.76 19.43 -9.15
N GLN A 162 -9.09 20.47 -9.94
CA GLN A 162 -10.24 21.32 -9.70
C GLN A 162 -11.57 20.60 -9.97
N TYR A 163 -11.61 19.72 -10.98
CA TYR A 163 -12.73 18.82 -11.24
C TYR A 163 -12.93 17.82 -10.08
N ASN A 164 -11.85 17.16 -9.63
CA ASN A 164 -11.91 16.18 -8.55
C ASN A 164 -12.28 16.83 -7.20
N LYS A 165 -11.82 18.06 -6.94
CA LYS A 165 -12.20 18.84 -5.76
C LYS A 165 -13.66 19.32 -5.81
N GLY A 166 -14.20 19.56 -6.99
CA GLY A 166 -15.64 19.81 -7.19
C GLY A 166 -16.46 18.56 -6.87
N TYR A 167 -16.00 17.40 -7.34
CA TYR A 167 -16.59 16.11 -7.02
C TYR A 167 -16.57 15.80 -5.51
N GLU A 168 -15.44 16.02 -4.82
CA GLU A 168 -15.34 15.85 -3.35
C GLU A 168 -16.24 16.81 -2.55
N MET A 169 -16.51 18.02 -3.07
CA MET A 169 -17.44 18.99 -2.44
C MET A 169 -18.90 18.59 -2.65
N ASP A 170 -19.24 17.98 -3.78
CA ASP A 170 -20.60 17.54 -4.12
C ASP A 170 -20.93 16.14 -3.55
N GLU A 171 -19.92 15.31 -3.30
CA GLU A 171 -20.09 13.92 -2.84
C GLU A 171 -20.05 13.76 -1.32
N LYS A 172 -19.80 14.83 -0.51
CA LYS A 172 -20.04 14.75 0.94
C LYS A 172 -21.50 14.34 1.17
N PRO A 173 -21.77 13.09 1.59
CA PRO A 173 -23.13 12.63 1.70
C PRO A 173 -23.77 13.31 2.92
N VAL A 174 -25.07 13.54 2.80
CA VAL A 174 -26.03 14.01 3.83
C VAL A 174 -25.85 13.38 5.22
N ALA A 175 -25.05 12.32 5.36
CA ALA A 175 -24.71 11.66 6.62
C ALA A 175 -23.91 12.53 7.63
N GLU A 176 -23.14 13.54 7.19
CA GLU A 176 -22.37 14.41 8.12
C GLU A 176 -23.19 15.61 8.65
N GLN A 177 -24.44 15.80 8.21
CA GLN A 177 -25.34 16.85 8.72
C GLN A 177 -26.24 16.40 9.88
N ASN A 178 -26.26 15.10 10.23
CA ASN A 178 -27.02 14.56 11.38
C ASN A 178 -26.13 14.28 12.61
N GLY A 179 -25.05 15.06 12.77
CA GLY A 179 -24.11 14.97 13.90
C GLY A 179 -24.46 15.86 15.10
N HIS A 180 -25.75 16.15 15.36
CA HIS A 180 -26.18 16.82 16.59
C HIS A 180 -26.98 15.87 17.49
N THR A 181 -26.35 15.56 18.63
CA THR A 181 -26.94 15.16 19.91
C THR A 181 -27.77 13.87 19.96
N VAL A 182 -27.12 12.76 20.33
CA VAL A 182 -27.75 11.80 21.26
C VAL A 182 -26.96 11.87 22.55
N GLN A 183 -27.55 12.60 23.49
CA GLN A 183 -27.12 12.76 24.86
C GLN A 183 -27.19 11.41 25.57
N SER A 184 -26.20 11.14 26.42
CA SER A 184 -26.22 10.06 27.40
C SER A 184 -27.43 10.17 28.33
N GLU A 185 -28.32 9.18 28.32
CA GLU A 185 -29.45 9.11 29.25
C GLU A 185 -29.78 7.66 29.62
N ASP A 186 -28.79 6.94 30.15
CA ASP A 186 -28.97 5.67 30.87
C ASP A 186 -28.45 5.84 32.30
N ASP A 187 -29.12 6.71 33.06
CA ASP A 187 -29.00 6.83 34.52
C ASP A 187 -30.32 7.40 35.07
N LYS A 188 -31.34 6.54 35.17
CA LYS A 188 -32.48 6.55 36.11
C LYS A 188 -33.57 5.58 35.64
N LEU A 189 -33.50 4.34 36.14
CA LEU A 189 -34.57 3.63 36.88
C LEU A 189 -34.13 2.18 37.14
#